data_AF-A0A6A5JWS8-F1
#
_entry.id   AF-A0A6A5JWS8-F1
#
_cell.length_a   1.000
_cell.length_b   1.000
_cell.length_c   1.000
_cell.angle_alpha   90.00
_cell.angle_beta   90.00
_cell.angle_gamma   90.00
#
_symmetry.space_group_name_H-M   'P 1'
#
loop_
_entity.id
_entity.type
_entity.pdbx_description
1 polymer ?
#
loop_
_entity_poly.entity_id
_entity_poly.type
_entity_poly.pdbx_seq_one_letter_code
_entity_poly.pdbx_strand_id
1 'polypeptide(L)'
;DTELSTIYVPGTPPMFKKPDSPIALGQDTGSHYVDQHAVKFRQHQFEPAFQAIAVRNPSKRFDDIDIVINRGSMSTLLQFSKGLTSPAFTMTLHTIGKTLIIGRMVKKGQVGSAVGSYGRNFETAWTQQMEPDLQDADGHHRVIQYKLGDLEVVVRHEADAYIPDGAPENEVLLLAAPLGSTIQHTSPHPTSVIRAGRFIPQDRVMELKSNAKSRPVEQM
;
A
#
# COMPACT_ATOMS: atom_id res chain seq x y z
N ASP A 1 -3.35 23.53 8.88
CA ASP A 1 -4.16 23.00 7.76
C ASP A 1 -4.29 21.50 7.87
N THR A 2 -5.48 21.06 8.23
CA THR A 2 -5.86 19.64 8.29
C THR A 2 -6.15 19.18 6.87
N GLU A 3 -5.11 18.81 6.13
CA GLU A 3 -5.26 18.11 4.85
C GLU A 3 -6.11 16.85 5.08
N LEU A 4 -7.26 16.77 4.42
CA LEU A 4 -8.10 15.59 4.42
C LEU A 4 -7.36 14.46 3.71
N SER A 5 -7.31 13.28 4.34
CA SER A 5 -6.85 12.05 3.71
C SER A 5 -7.64 11.82 2.43
N THR A 6 -7.01 11.80 1.27
CA THR A 6 -7.70 11.58 -0.01
C THR A 6 -7.20 10.28 -0.63
N ILE A 7 -8.13 9.45 -1.07
CA ILE A 7 -7.81 8.21 -1.80
C ILE A 7 -8.55 8.16 -3.14
N TYR A 8 -7.87 7.58 -4.12
CA TYR A 8 -8.46 7.23 -5.41
C TYR A 8 -8.90 5.75 -5.39
N VAL A 9 -10.15 5.49 -5.77
CA VAL A 9 -10.72 4.13 -5.79
C VAL A 9 -11.32 3.82 -7.18
N PRO A 10 -10.86 2.78 -7.89
CA PRO A 10 -9.86 1.79 -7.44
C PRO A 10 -8.43 2.33 -7.34
N GLY A 11 -8.15 3.49 -7.93
CA GLY A 11 -6.78 3.94 -8.16
C GLY A 11 -6.07 3.05 -9.20
N THR A 12 -4.89 3.46 -9.65
CA THR A 12 -4.02 2.69 -10.55
C THR A 12 -2.57 2.86 -10.07
N PRO A 13 -1.80 1.76 -9.87
CA PRO A 13 -0.36 1.88 -9.71
C PRO A 13 0.26 2.47 -10.99
N PRO A 14 1.46 3.08 -10.94
CA PRO A 14 2.08 3.57 -12.15
C PRO A 14 2.50 2.41 -13.06
N MET A 15 2.57 2.67 -14.36
CA MET A 15 2.96 1.66 -15.35
C MET A 15 4.46 1.39 -15.25
N PHE A 16 4.85 0.13 -15.25
CA PHE A 16 6.24 -0.25 -15.43
C PHE A 16 6.71 0.18 -16.83
N LYS A 17 7.74 1.02 -16.86
CA LYS A 17 8.37 1.50 -18.08
C LYS A 17 9.88 1.52 -17.89
N LYS A 18 10.52 0.51 -18.46
CA LYS A 18 11.98 0.43 -18.48
C LYS A 18 12.56 1.57 -19.36
N PRO A 19 13.61 2.27 -18.91
CA PRO A 19 14.35 3.19 -19.76
C PRO A 19 14.96 2.51 -21.00
N ASP A 20 14.93 3.19 -22.15
CA ASP A 20 15.44 2.67 -23.43
C ASP A 20 16.96 2.47 -23.45
N SER A 21 17.68 3.23 -22.63
CA SER A 21 19.13 3.15 -22.47
C SER A 21 19.51 3.02 -20.99
N PRO A 22 20.69 2.48 -20.67
CA PRO A 22 21.22 2.54 -19.31
C PRO A 22 21.25 3.98 -18.79
N ILE A 23 20.75 4.20 -17.57
CA ILE A 23 20.76 5.51 -16.91
C ILE A 23 21.55 5.44 -15.61
N ALA A 24 22.21 6.55 -15.28
CA ALA A 24 22.80 6.76 -13.96
C ALA A 24 21.76 7.40 -13.04
N LEU A 25 21.43 6.73 -11.94
CA LEU A 25 20.50 7.26 -10.94
C LEU A 25 21.22 8.11 -9.91
N GLY A 26 20.63 9.24 -9.54
CA GLY A 26 21.02 9.99 -8.36
C GLY A 26 20.64 9.26 -7.08
N GLN A 27 21.32 9.55 -5.98
CA GLN A 27 20.90 9.09 -4.66
C GLN A 27 19.56 9.70 -4.27
N ASP A 28 18.77 8.94 -3.53
CA ASP A 28 17.53 9.40 -2.92
C ASP A 28 17.83 10.57 -1.97
N THR A 29 17.15 11.70 -2.16
CA THR A 29 17.31 12.91 -1.32
C THR A 29 16.01 13.29 -0.60
N GLY A 30 16.10 14.08 0.47
CA GLY A 30 14.94 14.48 1.27
C GLY A 30 14.49 13.44 2.30
N SER A 31 13.35 13.70 2.94
CA SER A 31 12.71 12.81 3.91
C SER A 31 11.54 12.05 3.30
N HIS A 32 11.27 10.85 3.81
CA HIS A 32 10.11 10.04 3.43
C HIS A 32 9.45 9.46 4.68
N TYR A 33 8.17 9.11 4.57
CA TYR A 33 7.46 8.47 5.67
C TYR A 33 7.84 7.00 5.79
N VAL A 34 8.09 6.52 7.01
CA VAL A 34 8.33 5.07 7.27
C VAL A 34 7.07 4.25 7.01
N ASP A 35 5.92 4.86 7.28
CA ASP A 35 4.58 4.36 6.99
C ASP A 35 3.67 5.59 7.04
N GLN A 36 3.28 6.11 5.88
CA GLN A 36 2.48 7.34 5.78
C GLN A 36 1.18 7.23 6.57
N HIS A 37 0.56 6.05 6.59
CA HIS A 37 -0.67 5.82 7.33
C HIS A 37 -0.45 5.75 8.84
N ALA A 38 0.62 5.10 9.30
CA ALA A 38 0.97 5.08 10.71
C ALA A 38 1.40 6.46 11.25
N VAL A 39 1.74 7.41 10.38
CA VAL A 39 2.22 8.75 10.76
C VAL A 39 1.14 9.79 10.63
N LYS A 40 0.56 9.91 9.43
CA LYS A 40 -0.53 10.85 9.15
C LYS A 40 -1.82 10.42 9.86
N PHE A 41 -2.03 9.12 10.08
CA PHE A 41 -3.26 8.56 10.65
C PHE A 41 -3.00 7.58 11.79
N ARG A 42 -2.17 7.99 12.78
CA ARG A 42 -1.78 7.17 13.95
C ARG A 42 -2.94 6.40 14.57
N GLN A 43 -4.13 7.00 14.64
CA GLN A 43 -5.33 6.40 15.24
C GLN A 43 -6.18 5.56 14.27
N HIS A 44 -6.09 5.78 12.95
CA HIS A 44 -7.01 5.22 11.96
C HIS A 44 -6.29 4.67 10.71
N GLN A 45 -5.23 3.89 10.92
CA GLN A 45 -4.32 3.45 9.84
C GLN A 45 -4.99 2.64 8.72
N PHE A 46 -6.06 1.91 9.04
CA PHE A 46 -6.80 1.06 8.10
C PHE A 46 -8.09 1.71 7.57
N GLU A 47 -8.49 2.88 8.08
CA GLU A 47 -9.74 3.52 7.66
C GLU A 47 -9.78 3.78 6.14
N PRO A 48 -8.71 4.26 5.47
CA PRO A 48 -8.74 4.43 4.02
C PRO A 48 -8.96 3.11 3.27
N ALA A 49 -8.42 2.01 3.79
CA ALA A 49 -8.61 0.68 3.22
C ALA A 49 -10.07 0.21 3.39
N PHE A 50 -10.69 0.46 4.54
CA PHE A 50 -12.10 0.13 4.75
C PHE A 50 -13.03 0.97 3.86
N GLN A 51 -12.74 2.26 3.66
CA GLN A 51 -13.48 3.08 2.69
C GLN A 51 -13.37 2.52 1.26
N ALA A 52 -12.15 2.16 0.83
CA ALA A 52 -11.93 1.57 -0.48
C ALA A 52 -12.68 0.24 -0.66
N ILE A 53 -12.70 -0.61 0.37
CA ILE A 53 -13.44 -1.88 0.36
C ILE A 53 -14.94 -1.62 0.31
N ALA A 54 -15.48 -0.71 1.10
CA ALA A 54 -16.90 -0.39 1.07
C ALA A 54 -17.33 0.13 -0.32
N VAL A 55 -16.45 0.83 -1.02
CA VAL A 55 -16.66 1.29 -2.39
C VAL A 55 -16.51 0.19 -3.44
N ARG A 56 -15.57 -0.74 -3.29
CA ARG A 56 -15.33 -1.80 -4.30
C ARG A 56 -16.14 -3.07 -4.08
N ASN A 57 -16.47 -3.38 -2.83
CA ASN A 57 -17.21 -4.55 -2.41
C ASN A 57 -18.12 -4.20 -1.22
N PRO A 58 -19.25 -3.49 -1.46
CA PRO A 58 -20.15 -3.04 -0.40
C PRO A 58 -20.73 -4.17 0.46
N SER A 59 -20.77 -5.38 -0.07
CA SER A 59 -21.23 -6.59 0.63
C SER A 59 -20.17 -7.24 1.51
N LYS A 60 -18.89 -6.88 1.38
CA LYS A 60 -17.83 -7.51 2.17
C LYS A 60 -18.03 -7.19 3.64
N ARG A 61 -18.14 -8.24 4.42
CA ARG A 61 -18.10 -8.20 5.87
C ARG A 61 -16.76 -8.73 6.37
N PHE A 62 -16.43 -8.38 7.61
CA PHE A 62 -15.21 -8.83 8.28
C PHE A 62 -15.50 -9.83 9.41
N ASP A 63 -16.76 -10.25 9.57
CA ASP A 63 -17.20 -11.21 10.59
C ASP A 63 -16.51 -12.58 10.46
N ASP A 64 -15.94 -12.90 9.29
CA ASP A 64 -15.21 -14.12 8.98
C ASP A 64 -13.68 -13.95 9.03
N ILE A 65 -13.16 -12.73 9.18
CA ILE A 65 -11.73 -12.43 9.17
C ILE A 65 -11.15 -12.53 10.58
N ASP A 66 -10.01 -13.22 10.73
CA ASP A 66 -9.34 -13.37 12.01
C ASP A 66 -8.29 -12.27 12.23
N ILE A 67 -7.55 -11.87 11.19
CA ILE A 67 -6.48 -10.85 11.29
C ILE A 67 -6.55 -9.83 10.16
N VAL A 68 -6.38 -8.54 10.49
CA VAL A 68 -6.11 -7.45 9.54
C VAL A 68 -4.76 -6.83 9.88
N ILE A 69 -3.85 -6.78 8.91
CA ILE A 69 -2.47 -6.31 9.15
C ILE A 69 -1.86 -5.65 7.90
N ASN A 70 -0.85 -4.79 8.09
CA ASN A 70 -0.03 -4.27 6.98
C ASN A 70 1.14 -5.21 6.65
N ARG A 71 1.54 -5.29 5.38
CA ARG A 71 2.70 -6.08 4.93
C ARG A 71 3.97 -5.80 5.73
N GLY A 72 4.24 -4.52 6.04
CA GLY A 72 5.41 -4.14 6.85
C GLY A 72 5.40 -4.71 8.27
N SER A 73 4.23 -4.70 8.92
CA SER A 73 4.04 -5.31 10.25
C SER A 73 4.17 -6.83 10.18
N MET A 74 3.57 -7.47 9.17
CA MET A 74 3.71 -8.91 8.92
C MET A 74 5.18 -9.31 8.72
N SER A 75 5.92 -8.56 7.89
CA SER A 75 7.35 -8.78 7.66
C SER A 75 8.15 -8.66 8.95
N THR A 76 7.81 -7.70 9.81
CA THR A 76 8.46 -7.53 11.11
C THR A 76 8.21 -8.72 12.03
N LEU A 77 6.96 -9.21 12.12
CA LEU A 77 6.62 -10.41 12.90
C LEU A 77 7.32 -11.67 12.36
N LEU A 78 7.41 -11.82 11.03
CA LEU A 78 8.11 -12.94 10.40
C LEU A 78 9.62 -12.90 10.67
N GLN A 79 10.23 -11.72 10.62
CA GLN A 79 11.65 -11.57 10.99
C GLN A 79 11.85 -11.86 12.49
N PHE A 80 10.90 -11.44 13.34
CA PHE A 80 10.94 -11.70 14.78
C PHE A 80 10.86 -13.18 15.09
N SER A 81 9.95 -13.91 14.46
CA SER A 81 9.82 -15.37 14.64
C SER A 81 11.06 -16.13 14.16
N LYS A 82 11.82 -15.56 13.23
CA LYS A 82 13.11 -16.10 12.76
C LYS A 82 14.31 -15.69 13.63
N GLY A 83 14.11 -14.88 14.67
CA GLY A 83 15.20 -14.33 15.49
C GLY A 83 16.05 -13.28 14.76
N LEU A 84 15.55 -12.70 13.66
CA LEU A 84 16.29 -11.76 12.80
C LEU A 84 15.97 -10.29 13.09
N THR A 85 15.04 -9.98 14.01
CA THR A 85 14.69 -8.59 14.30
C THR A 85 15.72 -7.89 15.18
N SER A 86 16.31 -6.85 14.60
CA SER A 86 16.90 -5.72 15.31
C SER A 86 16.56 -4.48 14.46
N PRO A 87 15.84 -3.45 14.96
CA PRO A 87 15.64 -3.07 16.36
C PRO A 87 14.25 -3.42 16.94
N ALA A 88 14.04 -3.04 18.21
CA ALA A 88 12.74 -3.13 18.89
C ALA A 88 11.61 -2.45 18.09
N PHE A 89 10.47 -3.15 18.00
CA PHE A 89 9.27 -2.64 17.34
C PHE A 89 8.11 -2.56 18.32
N THR A 90 7.10 -1.78 17.97
CA THR A 90 5.86 -1.66 18.73
C THR A 90 4.69 -1.69 17.76
N MET A 91 3.65 -2.43 18.14
CA MET A 91 2.42 -2.59 17.36
C MET A 91 1.23 -2.26 18.24
N THR A 92 0.16 -1.78 17.63
CA THR A 92 -1.13 -1.60 18.29
C THR A 92 -2.03 -2.78 17.94
N LEU A 93 -2.73 -3.31 18.94
CA LEU A 93 -3.63 -4.44 18.79
C LEU A 93 -5.04 -3.99 19.15
N HIS A 94 -5.97 -4.11 18.21
CA HIS A 94 -7.37 -3.78 18.42
C HIS A 94 -8.23 -4.98 18.05
N THR A 95 -9.05 -5.46 18.96
CA THR A 95 -9.97 -6.57 18.69
C THR A 95 -11.38 -6.02 18.50
N ILE A 96 -12.01 -6.37 17.38
CA ILE A 96 -13.41 -6.03 17.06
C ILE A 96 -14.13 -7.34 16.74
N GLY A 97 -15.07 -7.75 17.59
CA GLY A 97 -15.65 -9.10 17.50
C GLY A 97 -14.55 -10.15 17.62
N LYS A 98 -14.41 -11.01 16.59
CA LYS A 98 -13.32 -12.01 16.51
C LYS A 98 -12.06 -11.52 15.80
N THR A 99 -12.11 -10.37 15.13
CA THR A 99 -11.05 -9.89 14.25
C THR A 99 -10.02 -9.10 15.03
N LEU A 100 -8.75 -9.47 14.90
CA LEU A 100 -7.60 -8.74 15.42
C LEU A 100 -7.03 -7.81 14.34
N ILE A 101 -7.06 -6.50 14.60
CA ILE A 101 -6.46 -5.47 13.75
C ILE A 101 -5.11 -5.07 14.33
N ILE A 102 -4.04 -5.27 13.56
CA ILE A 102 -2.65 -5.04 13.97
C ILE A 102 -2.11 -3.79 13.26
N GLY A 103 -2.07 -2.68 13.98
CA GLY A 103 -1.47 -1.42 13.53
C GLY A 103 0.01 -1.32 13.87
N ARG A 104 0.72 -0.41 13.20
CA ARG A 104 2.15 -0.15 13.45
C ARG A 104 2.31 1.09 14.30
N MET A 105 3.16 1.05 15.33
CA MET A 105 3.54 2.27 16.06
C MET A 105 4.94 2.71 15.65
N VAL A 106 5.04 3.88 15.01
CA VAL A 106 6.31 4.45 14.57
C VAL A 106 6.74 5.61 15.48
N LYS A 107 7.94 5.49 16.07
CA LYS A 107 8.52 6.52 16.95
C LYS A 107 8.89 7.78 16.18
N LYS A 108 9.48 7.63 14.98
CA LYS A 108 9.78 8.71 14.04
C LYS A 108 8.95 8.51 12.80
N GLY A 109 8.17 9.51 12.42
CA GLY A 109 7.25 9.38 11.30
C GLY A 109 7.89 9.56 9.93
N GLN A 110 8.80 10.52 9.84
CA GLN A 110 9.68 10.69 8.68
C GLN A 110 11.10 10.30 9.04
N VAL A 111 11.78 9.70 8.07
CA VAL A 111 13.21 9.42 8.11
C VAL A 111 13.86 10.06 6.90
N GLY A 112 15.05 10.61 7.11
CA GLY A 112 15.89 11.07 6.00
C GLY A 112 16.26 9.88 5.12
N SER A 113 16.40 10.13 3.82
CA SER A 113 16.94 9.13 2.91
C SER A 113 18.32 8.68 3.39
N ALA A 114 18.53 7.37 3.48
CA ALA A 114 19.81 6.84 3.90
C ALA A 114 20.87 7.19 2.85
N VAL A 115 22.09 7.50 3.30
CA VAL A 115 23.22 7.70 2.39
C VAL A 115 23.39 6.44 1.54
N GLY A 116 23.38 6.60 0.22
CA GLY A 116 23.45 5.48 -0.72
C GLY A 116 22.15 4.72 -0.95
N SER A 117 20.98 5.27 -0.58
CA SER A 117 19.68 4.77 -1.04
C SER A 117 19.36 5.26 -2.46
N TYR A 118 18.71 4.42 -3.26
CA TYR A 118 18.35 4.68 -4.66
C TYR A 118 16.94 4.17 -5.02
N GLY A 119 16.17 3.70 -4.03
CA GLY A 119 14.93 2.97 -4.28
C GLY A 119 13.86 3.84 -4.91
N ARG A 120 13.68 5.07 -4.38
CA ARG A 120 12.63 5.98 -4.87
C ARG A 120 12.95 6.54 -6.24
N ASN A 121 14.22 6.93 -6.46
CA ASN A 121 14.66 7.37 -7.78
C ASN A 121 14.64 6.22 -8.80
N PHE A 122 14.89 4.99 -8.36
CA PHE A 122 14.74 3.80 -9.21
C PHE A 122 13.28 3.57 -9.60
N GLU A 123 12.35 3.56 -8.64
CA GLU A 123 10.91 3.45 -8.91
C GLU A 123 10.43 4.57 -9.85
N THR A 124 10.81 5.82 -9.59
CA THR A 124 10.44 6.97 -10.42
C THR A 124 10.95 6.82 -11.85
N ALA A 125 12.18 6.36 -12.03
CA ALA A 125 12.77 6.25 -13.37
C ALA A 125 12.30 5.00 -14.14
N TRP A 126 11.76 3.99 -13.46
CA TRP A 126 11.24 2.76 -14.06
C TRP A 126 9.71 2.70 -14.13
N THR A 127 9.03 3.79 -13.77
CA THR A 127 7.58 3.86 -13.80
C THR A 127 7.08 5.13 -14.48
N GLN A 128 5.83 5.10 -14.95
CA GLN A 128 5.15 6.26 -15.51
C GLN A 128 3.69 6.26 -15.06
N GLN A 129 3.24 7.35 -14.42
CA GLN A 129 1.82 7.51 -14.10
C GLN A 129 1.04 7.77 -15.40
N MET A 130 0.16 6.84 -15.76
CA MET A 130 -0.60 6.89 -17.01
C MET A 130 -1.97 7.55 -16.85
N GLU A 131 -2.48 7.63 -15.63
CA GLU A 131 -3.79 8.25 -15.36
C GLU A 131 -3.63 9.75 -15.05
N PRO A 132 -4.28 10.66 -15.81
CA PRO A 132 -4.18 12.11 -15.57
C PRO A 132 -4.73 12.53 -14.21
N ASP A 133 -5.72 11.82 -13.68
CA ASP A 133 -6.38 12.15 -12.41
C ASP A 133 -5.59 11.67 -11.18
N LEU A 134 -4.49 10.94 -11.37
CA LEU A 134 -3.68 10.34 -10.29
C LEU A 134 -2.24 10.89 -10.26
N GLN A 135 -2.01 12.07 -10.83
CA GLN A 135 -0.67 12.68 -10.88
C GLN A 135 -0.18 13.12 -9.50
N ASP A 136 -1.09 13.33 -8.55
CA ASP A 136 -0.82 13.67 -7.14
C ASP A 136 -0.89 12.46 -6.20
N ALA A 137 -1.05 11.24 -6.74
CA ALA A 137 -1.12 10.03 -5.92
C ALA A 137 0.27 9.67 -5.35
N ASP A 138 0.36 9.60 -4.02
CA ASP A 138 1.60 9.25 -3.30
C ASP A 138 2.01 7.77 -3.45
N GLY A 139 1.08 6.89 -3.86
CA GLY A 139 1.32 5.45 -3.99
C GLY A 139 0.01 4.68 -4.17
N HIS A 140 0.12 3.39 -4.53
CA HIS A 140 -1.04 2.52 -4.73
C HIS A 140 -1.05 1.38 -3.70
N HIS A 141 -2.14 1.25 -2.95
CA HIS A 141 -2.28 0.22 -1.93
C HIS A 141 -3.36 -0.78 -2.31
N ARG A 142 -3.03 -2.07 -2.19
CA ARG A 142 -3.99 -3.18 -2.35
C ARG A 142 -4.31 -3.80 -1.01
N VAL A 143 -5.50 -4.39 -0.95
CA VAL A 143 -5.94 -5.23 0.16
C VAL A 143 -6.22 -6.61 -0.38
N ILE A 144 -5.50 -7.61 0.14
CA ILE A 144 -5.64 -9.01 -0.25
C ILE A 144 -6.13 -9.84 0.94
N GLN A 145 -6.89 -10.89 0.66
CA GLN A 145 -7.32 -11.88 1.66
C GLN A 145 -6.72 -13.23 1.29
N TYR A 146 -6.12 -13.92 2.25
CA TYR A 146 -5.62 -15.28 2.08
C TYR A 146 -5.59 -16.03 3.42
N LYS A 147 -5.48 -17.37 3.35
CA LYS A 147 -5.31 -18.22 4.53
C LYS A 147 -3.84 -18.34 4.94
N LEU A 148 -3.56 -18.10 6.22
CA LEU A 148 -2.27 -18.40 6.84
C LEU A 148 -2.47 -19.52 7.87
N GLY A 149 -2.23 -20.76 7.44
CA GLY A 149 -2.69 -21.92 8.20
C GLY A 149 -4.22 -21.91 8.28
N ASP A 150 -4.76 -21.97 9.49
CA ASP A 150 -6.20 -21.94 9.74
C ASP A 150 -6.78 -20.52 9.87
N LEU A 151 -5.93 -19.48 9.81
CA LEU A 151 -6.35 -18.08 10.01
C LEU A 151 -6.73 -17.43 8.68
N GLU A 152 -7.89 -16.78 8.65
CA GLU A 152 -8.28 -15.85 7.59
C GLU A 152 -7.61 -14.49 7.80
N VAL A 153 -6.68 -14.14 6.91
CA VAL A 153 -5.84 -12.93 7.04
C VAL A 153 -6.11 -11.97 5.89
N VAL A 154 -6.37 -10.71 6.25
CA VAL A 154 -6.40 -9.57 5.32
C VAL A 154 -5.11 -8.78 5.46
N VAL A 155 -4.39 -8.62 4.36
CA VAL A 155 -3.14 -7.86 4.31
C VAL A 155 -3.28 -6.65 3.38
N ARG A 156 -2.98 -5.46 3.90
CA ARG A 156 -2.76 -4.28 3.07
C ARG A 156 -1.28 -4.18 2.69
N HIS A 157 -1.00 -3.96 1.42
CA HIS A 157 0.35 -3.73 0.92
C HIS A 157 0.38 -2.65 -0.15
N GLU A 158 1.53 -2.00 -0.28
CA GLU A 158 1.81 -1.11 -1.40
C GLU A 158 2.15 -1.94 -2.65
N ALA A 159 1.87 -1.38 -3.81
CA ALA A 159 2.11 -1.95 -5.13
C ALA A 159 2.82 -0.89 -5.98
N ASP A 160 4.07 -1.18 -6.34
CA ASP A 160 4.98 -0.18 -6.91
C ASP A 160 4.67 0.11 -8.38
N ALA A 161 4.27 -0.92 -9.15
CA ALA A 161 3.96 -0.75 -10.56
C ALA A 161 3.03 -1.84 -11.12
N TYR A 162 2.60 -1.68 -12.38
CA TYR A 162 1.98 -2.75 -13.16
C TYR A 162 2.63 -2.97 -14.54
N ILE A 163 2.54 -4.20 -15.07
CA ILE A 163 2.96 -4.56 -16.43
C ILE A 163 1.86 -4.17 -17.43
N PRO A 164 2.12 -3.32 -18.43
CA PRO A 164 1.13 -3.03 -19.47
C PRO A 164 0.85 -4.27 -20.33
N ASP A 165 -0.41 -4.44 -20.72
CA ASP A 165 -0.80 -5.51 -21.63
C ASP A 165 -0.41 -5.14 -23.06
N GLY A 166 0.00 -6.15 -23.84
CA GLY A 166 0.29 -6.00 -25.26
C GLY A 166 -0.96 -5.88 -26.14
N ALA A 167 -2.17 -5.88 -25.56
CA ALA A 167 -3.44 -5.72 -26.25
C ALA A 167 -4.29 -4.62 -25.58
N PRO A 168 -5.10 -3.86 -26.34
CA PRO A 168 -5.97 -2.85 -25.77
C PRO A 168 -7.08 -3.53 -24.97
N GLU A 169 -7.05 -3.38 -23.65
CA GLU A 169 -8.01 -4.02 -22.75
C GLU A 169 -9.37 -3.31 -22.81
N ASN A 170 -10.31 -3.95 -23.51
CA ASN A 170 -11.70 -3.95 -23.12
C ASN A 170 -11.87 -4.95 -21.95
N GLU A 171 -11.37 -4.62 -20.75
CA GLU A 171 -11.86 -5.24 -19.53
C GLU A 171 -12.77 -4.26 -18.80
N VAL A 172 -14.05 -4.56 -18.99
CA VAL A 172 -15.22 -3.85 -18.54
C VAL A 172 -15.14 -3.62 -17.03
N LEU A 173 -15.32 -2.34 -16.69
CA LEU A 173 -15.82 -1.78 -15.43
C LEU A 173 -16.64 -2.80 -14.60
N LEU A 174 -15.98 -3.67 -13.84
CA LEU A 174 -16.68 -4.56 -12.94
C LEU A 174 -16.97 -3.80 -11.64
N LEU A 175 -18.24 -3.43 -11.58
CA LEU A 175 -19.04 -2.94 -10.47
C LEU A 175 -18.83 -1.46 -10.14
N ALA A 176 -19.58 -0.62 -10.88
CA ALA A 176 -20.06 0.64 -10.35
C ALA A 176 -20.88 0.35 -9.07
N ALA A 177 -20.21 0.30 -7.92
CA ALA A 177 -20.90 0.33 -6.64
C ALA A 177 -21.76 1.60 -6.59
N PRO A 178 -22.97 1.54 -6.01
CA PRO A 178 -23.86 2.69 -5.95
C PRO A 178 -23.13 3.93 -5.43
N LEU A 179 -23.45 5.10 -5.99
CA LEU A 179 -23.11 6.38 -5.37
C LEU A 179 -23.64 6.34 -3.92
N GLY A 180 -22.74 6.40 -2.93
CA GLY A 180 -23.11 6.38 -1.51
C GLY A 180 -22.54 5.22 -0.66
N SER A 181 -21.72 4.34 -1.23
CA SER A 181 -21.12 3.20 -0.50
C SER A 181 -19.91 3.56 0.39
N THR A 182 -19.74 4.84 0.78
CA THR A 182 -18.70 5.23 1.74
C THR A 182 -19.18 4.97 3.17
N ILE A 183 -18.25 4.60 4.04
CA ILE A 183 -18.54 4.39 5.46
C ILE A 183 -18.70 5.76 6.11
N GLN A 184 -19.88 6.05 6.63
CA GLN A 184 -20.14 7.25 7.41
C GLN A 184 -19.69 7.02 8.85
N HIS A 185 -18.82 7.89 9.37
CA HIS A 185 -18.36 7.84 10.76
C HIS A 185 -18.01 9.24 11.27
N THR A 186 -18.04 9.42 12.60
CA THR A 186 -17.87 10.72 13.26
C THR A 186 -16.41 11.09 13.53
N SER A 187 -15.46 10.61 12.71
CA SER A 187 -14.05 10.95 12.95
C SER A 187 -13.80 12.41 12.58
N PRO A 188 -13.00 13.15 13.36
CA PRO A 188 -12.58 14.51 12.98
C PRO A 188 -11.67 14.54 11.74
N HIS A 189 -11.17 13.39 11.28
CA HIS A 189 -10.30 13.27 10.11
C HIS A 189 -10.83 12.19 9.14
N PRO A 190 -11.98 12.42 8.46
CA PRO A 190 -12.54 11.46 7.52
C PRO A 190 -11.68 11.34 6.26
N THR A 191 -11.68 10.17 5.62
CA THR A 191 -11.08 9.99 4.31
C THR A 191 -12.03 10.42 3.20
N SER A 192 -11.57 11.33 2.34
CA SER A 192 -12.18 11.68 1.07
C SER A 192 -11.93 10.60 0.04
N VAL A 193 -12.98 10.15 -0.65
CA VAL A 193 -12.89 9.13 -1.69
C VAL A 193 -13.20 9.74 -3.05
N ILE A 194 -12.23 9.69 -3.94
CA ILE A 194 -12.37 10.07 -5.35
C ILE A 194 -12.43 8.81 -6.20
N ARG A 195 -13.43 8.70 -7.08
CA ARG A 195 -13.55 7.56 -7.99
C ARG A 195 -12.75 7.81 -9.26
N ALA A 196 -11.48 7.42 -9.25
CA ALA A 196 -10.58 7.57 -10.38
C ALA A 196 -9.61 6.38 -10.47
N GLY A 197 -9.02 6.23 -11.66
CA GLY A 197 -8.13 5.13 -12.00
C GLY A 197 -8.87 3.86 -12.45
N ARG A 198 -8.10 2.82 -12.71
CA ARG A 198 -8.56 1.53 -13.22
C ARG A 198 -7.98 0.40 -12.41
N PHE A 199 -8.78 -0.64 -12.24
CA PHE A 199 -8.34 -1.83 -11.55
C PHE A 199 -7.31 -2.58 -12.40
N ILE A 200 -6.16 -2.92 -11.80
CA ILE A 200 -5.16 -3.79 -12.42
C ILE A 200 -5.24 -5.19 -11.77
N PRO A 201 -5.33 -6.27 -12.57
CA PRO A 201 -5.24 -7.65 -12.08
C PRO A 201 -4.02 -7.92 -11.19
N GLN A 202 -4.12 -8.88 -10.27
CA GLN A 202 -3.06 -9.14 -9.27
C GLN A 202 -1.79 -9.72 -9.87
N ASP A 203 -1.91 -10.55 -10.89
CA ASP A 203 -0.83 -11.16 -11.66
C ASP A 203 -0.02 -10.15 -12.50
N ARG A 204 -0.56 -8.94 -12.71
CA ARG A 204 0.11 -7.86 -13.45
C ARG A 204 0.74 -6.80 -12.56
N VAL A 205 0.52 -6.84 -11.25
CA VAL A 205 1.15 -5.92 -10.31
C VAL A 205 2.50 -6.45 -9.86
N MET A 206 3.47 -5.54 -9.71
CA MET A 206 4.83 -5.88 -9.32
C MET A 206 5.34 -5.00 -8.18
N GLU A 207 6.30 -5.54 -7.44
CA GLU A 207 7.18 -4.82 -6.53
C GLU A 207 8.49 -4.49 -7.25
N LEU A 208 8.96 -3.26 -7.11
CA LEU A 208 10.25 -2.82 -7.61
C LEU A 208 11.26 -2.78 -6.47
N LYS A 209 12.47 -3.27 -6.74
CA LYS A 209 13.55 -3.26 -5.78
C LYS A 209 14.88 -2.93 -6.46
N SER A 210 15.64 -2.05 -5.84
CA SER A 210 17.03 -1.74 -6.20
C SER A 210 17.98 -2.35 -5.18
N ASN A 211 19.13 -2.83 -5.61
CA ASN A 211 20.17 -3.34 -4.71
C ASN A 211 21.57 -3.01 -5.21
N ALA A 212 22.53 -2.98 -4.28
CA ALA A 212 23.94 -3.02 -4.62
C ALA A 212 24.33 -4.46 -4.98
N LYS A 213 25.19 -4.65 -5.99
CA LYS A 213 25.68 -5.97 -6.44
C LYS A 213 26.24 -6.87 -5.32
N SER A 214 26.63 -6.29 -4.18
CA SER A 214 27.23 -6.98 -3.04
C SER A 214 26.23 -7.70 -2.13
N ARG A 215 24.91 -7.54 -2.32
CA ARG A 215 23.88 -8.21 -1.50
C ARG A 215 23.17 -9.30 -2.34
N PRO A 216 23.15 -10.57 -1.89
CA PRO A 216 22.43 -11.65 -2.58
C PRO A 216 20.94 -11.34 -2.75
N VAL A 217 20.35 -11.80 -3.86
CA VAL A 217 18.91 -11.65 -4.16
C VAL A 217 18.04 -12.30 -3.09
N GLU A 218 18.51 -13.38 -2.46
CA GLU A 218 17.83 -14.13 -1.40
C GLU A 218 17.71 -13.35 -0.07
N GLN A 219 18.41 -12.21 0.06
CA GLN A 219 18.35 -11.32 1.21
C GLN A 219 17.44 -10.10 0.97
N MET A 220 16.71 -10.08 -0.16
CA MET A 220 15.72 -9.06 -0.52
C MET A 220 14.30 -9.52 -0.15
#